data_AF-A0AAX6DPJ9-F1
#
_entry.id   AF-A0AAX6DPJ9-F1
#
_cell.length_a   1.000
_cell.length_b   1.000
_cell.length_c   1.000
_cell.angle_alpha   90.00
_cell.angle_beta   90.00
_cell.angle_gamma   90.00
#
_symmetry.space_group_name_H-M   'P 1'
#
loop_
_entity.id
_entity.type
_entity.pdbx_description
1 polymer ?
#
loop_
_entity_poly.entity_id
_entity_poly.type
_entity_poly.pdbx_seq_one_letter_code
_entity_poly.pdbx_strand_id
1 'polypeptide(L)'
;MDPKISFFAFLLTLLLGVATSSTLISDGALQSRGSIGRNLLQAKKSCTVDFEHANYTIITSKCKGPDYPVGMCCPAFKEFACPYADEIDDGTNDCASTMFTYIGLKGNYPEGLFASECREGKEGLACPAAAPDPTDDASTGRVTRSFFPPLILVSGFLLGFLFS
;
A
#
# COMPACT_ATOMS: atom_id res chain seq x y z
N MET A 1 19.53 13.57 59.28
CA MET A 1 19.59 12.85 57.99
C MET A 1 20.28 13.76 57.01
N ASP A 2 21.57 13.55 56.75
CA ASP A 2 22.34 14.46 55.90
C ASP A 2 21.87 14.35 54.43
N PRO A 3 21.68 15.47 53.71
CA PRO A 3 21.16 15.46 52.33
C PRO A 3 22.08 14.71 51.36
N LYS A 4 23.36 14.56 51.71
CA LYS A 4 24.36 13.78 50.96
C LYS A 4 24.14 12.27 51.08
N ILE A 5 23.66 11.80 52.23
CA ILE A 5 23.31 10.38 52.47
C ILE A 5 22.03 10.01 51.72
N SER A 6 21.07 10.93 51.61
CA SER A 6 19.86 10.71 50.82
C SER A 6 20.13 10.67 49.31
N PHE A 7 21.05 11.50 48.81
CA PHE A 7 21.45 11.49 47.41
C PHE A 7 22.21 10.21 47.03
N PHE A 8 23.11 9.75 47.91
CA PHE A 8 23.85 8.51 47.70
C PHE A 8 22.94 7.28 47.73
N ALA A 9 21.93 7.25 48.61
CA ALA A 9 20.94 6.19 48.67
C ALA A 9 20.05 6.12 47.41
N PHE A 10 19.71 7.28 46.82
CA PHE A 10 18.92 7.36 45.59
C PHE A 10 19.73 6.91 44.34
N LEU A 11 21.02 7.26 44.28
CA LEU A 11 21.92 6.77 43.22
C LEU A 11 22.14 5.24 43.29
N LEU A 12 22.26 4.69 44.51
CA LEU A 12 22.40 3.24 44.72
C LEU A 12 21.16 2.45 44.30
N THR A 13 19.96 3.01 44.47
CA THR A 13 18.71 2.37 44.03
C THR A 13 18.51 2.43 42.52
N LEU A 14 19.04 3.46 41.84
CA LEU A 14 19.03 3.57 40.38
C LEU A 14 20.02 2.59 39.71
N LEU A 15 21.20 2.36 40.33
CA LEU A 15 22.23 1.47 39.80
C LEU A 15 21.94 -0.03 40.00
N LEU A 16 21.12 -0.40 40.99
CA LEU A 16 20.68 -1.79 41.21
C LEU A 16 19.40 -2.17 40.43
N GLY A 17 18.82 -1.23 39.67
CA GLY A 17 17.55 -1.42 38.93
C GLY A 17 17.68 -1.97 37.51
N VAL A 18 18.79 -2.65 37.17
CA VAL A 18 18.94 -3.34 35.87
C VAL A 18 19.18 -4.82 36.11
N ALA A 19 18.07 -5.55 36.25
CA ALA A 19 17.87 -6.89 35.69
C ALA A 19 16.48 -7.38 36.16
N THR A 20 15.61 -7.68 35.18
CA THR A 20 14.67 -8.82 35.13
C THR A 20 13.32 -8.41 34.54
N SER A 21 13.18 -8.51 33.22
CA SER A 21 12.02 -9.13 32.56
C SER A 21 12.31 -9.31 31.07
N SER A 22 13.27 -10.19 30.78
CA SER A 22 13.37 -10.79 29.45
C SER A 22 12.35 -11.93 29.39
N THR A 23 11.17 -11.72 28.81
CA THR A 23 10.35 -12.85 28.34
C THR A 23 10.85 -13.27 26.96
N LEU A 24 11.99 -13.95 26.91
CA LEU A 24 12.39 -14.73 25.75
C LEU A 24 11.85 -16.15 25.93
N ILE A 25 10.65 -16.38 25.41
CA ILE A 25 10.22 -17.74 25.07
C ILE A 25 10.88 -18.04 23.72
N SER A 26 11.97 -18.79 23.77
CA SER A 26 12.62 -19.36 22.59
C SER A 26 12.69 -20.86 22.83
N ASP A 27 11.74 -21.61 22.26
CA ASP A 27 12.01 -22.89 21.60
C ASP A 27 10.79 -23.37 20.79
N GLY A 28 11.05 -24.07 19.67
CA GLY A 28 10.05 -24.85 18.96
C GLY A 28 9.42 -24.21 17.71
N ALA A 29 10.09 -24.36 16.58
CA ALA A 29 9.51 -24.21 15.25
C ALA A 29 8.27 -25.11 15.06
N LEU A 30 7.16 -24.53 14.57
CA LEU A 30 6.23 -25.24 13.69
C LEU A 30 5.38 -24.27 12.86
N GLN A 31 5.57 -24.38 11.55
CA GLN A 31 4.67 -24.07 10.45
C GLN A 31 4.10 -22.65 10.34
N SER A 32 4.54 -22.01 9.24
CA SER A 32 3.69 -21.24 8.32
C SER A 32 2.45 -20.66 8.99
N ARG A 33 2.65 -19.53 9.68
CA ARG A 33 1.60 -18.52 9.69
C ARG A 33 1.60 -17.91 8.29
N GLY A 34 1.14 -18.71 7.31
CA GLY A 34 0.34 -18.16 6.25
C GLY A 34 -0.65 -17.29 6.98
N SER A 35 -0.47 -15.98 6.83
CA SER A 35 -1.43 -15.00 7.30
C SER A 35 -2.67 -15.24 6.46
N ILE A 36 -3.43 -16.29 6.82
CA ILE A 36 -4.88 -16.26 6.76
C ILE A 36 -5.23 -15.23 7.82
N GLY A 37 -4.96 -13.97 7.48
CA GLY A 37 -5.65 -12.84 8.04
C GLY A 37 -7.11 -13.23 7.88
N ARG A 38 -7.84 -13.19 8.98
CA ARG A 38 -9.28 -13.33 8.97
C ARG A 38 -9.77 -12.29 7.96
N ASN A 39 -10.02 -12.71 6.71
CA ASN A 39 -10.68 -11.89 5.74
C ASN A 39 -12.02 -11.64 6.39
N LEU A 40 -12.23 -10.42 6.87
CA LEU A 40 -13.58 -9.95 7.06
C LEU A 40 -14.27 -10.23 5.71
N LEU A 41 -15.32 -11.05 5.72
CA LEU A 41 -16.32 -11.01 4.65
C LEU A 41 -16.96 -9.62 4.75
N GLN A 42 -16.20 -8.58 4.37
CA GLN A 42 -16.77 -7.28 4.12
C GLN A 42 -17.69 -7.53 2.95
N ALA A 43 -18.99 -7.41 3.19
CA ALA A 43 -19.98 -7.43 2.13
C ALA A 43 -19.69 -6.22 1.24
N LYS A 44 -18.85 -6.42 0.23
CA LYS A 44 -18.53 -5.46 -0.80
C LYS A 44 -19.73 -5.35 -1.73
N LYS A 45 -19.92 -4.16 -2.30
CA LYS A 45 -20.90 -3.98 -3.37
C LYS A 45 -20.46 -4.81 -4.58
N SER A 46 -21.44 -5.38 -5.28
CA SER A 46 -21.18 -6.06 -6.55
C SER A 46 -20.65 -5.08 -7.58
N CYS A 47 -19.67 -5.53 -8.35
CA CYS A 47 -19.11 -4.77 -9.45
C CYS A 47 -20.16 -4.50 -10.54
N THR A 48 -20.21 -3.26 -11.03
CA THR A 48 -21.10 -2.84 -12.12
C THR A 48 -20.49 -3.09 -13.50
N VAL A 49 -19.18 -3.39 -13.58
CA VAL A 49 -18.47 -3.69 -14.82
C VAL A 49 -18.63 -5.17 -15.16
N ASP A 50 -19.02 -5.46 -16.41
CA ASP A 50 -19.16 -6.82 -16.90
C ASP A 50 -17.81 -7.40 -17.35
N PHE A 51 -17.01 -7.82 -16.37
CA PHE A 51 -15.74 -8.49 -16.64
C PHE A 51 -15.93 -9.88 -17.27
N GLU A 52 -17.10 -10.52 -17.18
CA GLU A 52 -17.31 -11.84 -17.78
C GLU A 52 -17.17 -11.82 -19.31
N HIS A 53 -17.70 -10.76 -19.91
CA HIS A 53 -17.76 -10.56 -21.36
C HIS A 53 -16.72 -9.55 -21.89
N ALA A 54 -15.80 -9.08 -21.04
CA ALA A 54 -14.72 -8.19 -21.46
C ALA A 54 -13.78 -8.85 -22.49
N ASN A 55 -13.07 -8.02 -23.26
CA ASN A 55 -12.12 -8.51 -24.26
C ASN A 55 -10.74 -8.77 -23.64
N TYR A 56 -10.45 -10.05 -23.36
CA TYR A 56 -9.19 -10.50 -22.75
C TYR A 56 -8.02 -10.66 -23.73
N THR A 57 -8.23 -10.43 -25.03
CA THR A 57 -7.20 -10.68 -26.05
C THR A 57 -5.97 -9.78 -25.89
N ILE A 58 -6.14 -8.58 -25.34
CA ILE A 58 -5.05 -7.65 -25.01
C ILE A 58 -4.03 -8.34 -24.09
N ILE A 59 -4.51 -9.06 -23.06
CA ILE A 59 -3.66 -9.80 -22.12
C ILE A 59 -3.21 -11.12 -22.74
N THR A 60 -4.15 -11.96 -23.20
CA THR A 60 -3.86 -13.36 -23.58
C THR A 60 -3.03 -13.51 -24.86
N SER A 61 -3.03 -12.50 -25.74
CA SER A 61 -2.19 -12.52 -26.94
C SER A 61 -0.72 -12.18 -26.64
N LYS A 62 -0.44 -11.44 -25.56
CA LYS A 62 0.89 -10.90 -25.23
C LYS A 62 1.53 -11.62 -24.04
N CYS A 63 0.76 -11.86 -22.98
CA CYS A 63 1.22 -12.49 -21.76
C CYS A 63 1.02 -14.01 -21.84
N LYS A 64 2.07 -14.75 -22.17
CA LYS A 64 2.00 -16.21 -22.35
C LYS A 64 2.93 -16.95 -21.40
N GLY A 65 2.46 -18.07 -20.89
CA GLY A 65 3.25 -19.00 -20.10
C GLY A 65 4.24 -19.79 -20.96
N PRO A 66 5.19 -20.50 -20.32
CA PRO A 66 5.27 -20.70 -18.87
C PRO A 66 5.96 -19.55 -18.10
N ASP A 67 6.77 -18.74 -18.78
CA ASP A 67 7.66 -17.77 -18.11
C ASP A 67 6.99 -16.43 -17.79
N TYR A 68 5.84 -16.13 -18.41
CA TYR A 68 5.06 -14.89 -18.19
C TYR A 68 5.93 -13.62 -18.14
N PRO A 69 6.59 -13.25 -19.26
CA PRO A 69 7.57 -12.17 -19.25
C PRO A 69 6.95 -10.83 -18.84
N VAL A 70 7.38 -10.30 -17.69
CA VAL A 70 6.88 -9.06 -17.07
C VAL A 70 6.84 -7.88 -18.04
N GLY A 71 7.87 -7.73 -18.87
CA GLY A 71 7.97 -6.66 -19.87
C GLY A 71 6.90 -6.71 -20.97
N MET A 72 6.19 -7.82 -21.15
CA MET A 72 5.03 -7.92 -22.03
C MET A 72 3.72 -8.01 -21.25
N CYS A 73 3.71 -8.72 -20.12
CA CYS A 73 2.53 -8.94 -19.30
C CYS A 73 2.03 -7.66 -18.62
N CYS A 74 2.91 -6.85 -18.02
CA CYS A 74 2.48 -5.67 -17.29
C CYS A 74 1.96 -4.54 -18.19
N PRO A 75 2.57 -4.24 -19.35
CA PRO A 75 1.97 -3.29 -20.29
C PRO A 75 0.60 -3.74 -20.80
N ALA A 76 0.44 -5.02 -21.14
CA ALA A 76 -0.84 -5.56 -21.60
C ALA A 76 -1.91 -5.54 -20.50
N PHE A 77 -1.55 -5.90 -19.26
CA PHE A 77 -2.43 -5.80 -18.11
C PHE A 77 -2.83 -4.34 -17.85
N LYS A 78 -1.88 -3.40 -17.93
CA LYS A 78 -2.15 -1.98 -17.79
C LYS A 78 -3.15 -1.48 -18.84
N GLU A 79 -2.95 -1.84 -20.10
CA GLU A 79 -3.86 -1.46 -21.19
C GLU A 79 -5.29 -1.98 -20.97
N PHE A 80 -5.42 -3.19 -20.43
CA PHE A 80 -6.72 -3.77 -20.09
C PHE A 80 -7.38 -3.13 -18.84
N ALA A 81 -6.60 -2.90 -17.77
CA ALA A 81 -7.15 -2.51 -16.48
C ALA A 81 -7.41 -1.00 -16.36
N CYS A 82 -6.59 -0.16 -17.01
CA CYS A 82 -6.68 1.29 -16.84
C CYS A 82 -8.00 1.95 -17.25
N PRO A 83 -8.77 1.45 -18.25
CA PRO A 83 -10.11 1.96 -18.51
C PRO A 83 -11.11 1.79 -17.35
N TYR A 84 -10.79 0.92 -16.37
CA TYR A 84 -11.64 0.60 -15.22
C TYR A 84 -10.98 0.96 -13.89
N ALA A 85 -9.96 1.84 -13.91
CA ALA A 85 -9.14 2.17 -12.74
C ALA A 85 -9.98 2.66 -11.56
N ASP A 86 -10.96 3.53 -11.82
CA ASP A 86 -11.82 4.10 -10.78
C ASP A 86 -12.65 3.03 -10.07
N GLU A 87 -13.16 2.04 -10.80
CA GLU A 87 -13.95 0.94 -10.24
C GLU A 87 -13.09 -0.08 -9.50
N ILE A 88 -11.93 -0.45 -10.04
CA ILE A 88 -11.06 -1.47 -9.44
C ILE A 88 -10.27 -0.93 -8.23
N ASP A 89 -10.02 0.38 -8.17
CA ASP A 89 -9.36 1.02 -7.02
C ASP A 89 -10.33 1.34 -5.88
N ASP A 90 -11.65 1.29 -6.11
CA ASP A 90 -12.67 1.46 -5.07
C ASP A 90 -12.75 0.24 -4.14
N GLY A 91 -12.14 0.39 -2.96
CA GLY A 91 -12.15 -0.63 -1.91
C GLY A 91 -13.53 -1.03 -1.36
N THR A 92 -14.61 -0.31 -1.71
CA THR A 92 -15.98 -0.60 -1.26
C THR A 92 -16.74 -1.60 -2.15
N ASN A 93 -16.20 -1.91 -3.33
CA ASN A 93 -16.78 -2.88 -4.26
C ASN A 93 -15.84 -4.10 -4.45
N ASP A 94 -16.31 -5.12 -5.18
CA ASP A 94 -15.57 -6.34 -5.49
C ASP A 94 -14.98 -6.38 -6.92
N CYS A 95 -14.93 -5.25 -7.64
CA CYS A 95 -14.47 -5.17 -9.03
C CYS A 95 -13.05 -5.70 -9.23
N ALA A 96 -12.09 -5.34 -8.38
CA ALA A 96 -10.72 -5.85 -8.49
C ALA A 96 -10.67 -7.38 -8.38
N SER A 97 -11.36 -7.95 -7.40
CA SER A 97 -11.42 -9.41 -7.20
C SER A 97 -12.07 -10.10 -8.40
N THR A 98 -13.21 -9.58 -8.86
CA THR A 98 -13.94 -10.09 -10.03
C THR A 98 -13.07 -10.04 -11.30
N MET A 99 -12.39 -8.92 -11.54
CA MET A 99 -11.46 -8.75 -12.67
C MET A 99 -10.35 -9.81 -12.63
N PHE A 100 -9.66 -9.97 -11.49
CA PHE A 100 -8.58 -10.96 -11.39
C PHE A 100 -9.08 -12.40 -11.54
N THR A 101 -10.28 -12.73 -11.05
CA THR A 101 -10.90 -14.03 -11.27
C THR A 101 -11.08 -14.31 -12.76
N TYR A 102 -11.70 -13.41 -13.53
CA TYR A 102 -11.90 -13.64 -14.95
C TYR A 102 -10.60 -13.59 -15.77
N ILE A 103 -9.63 -12.74 -15.42
CA ILE A 103 -8.29 -12.77 -16.02
C ILE A 103 -7.68 -14.17 -15.85
N GLY A 104 -7.69 -14.70 -14.62
CA GLY A 104 -7.18 -16.03 -14.30
C GLY A 104 -7.88 -17.14 -15.09
N LEU A 105 -9.21 -17.09 -15.17
CA LEU A 105 -10.03 -18.08 -15.88
C LEU A 105 -9.83 -18.03 -17.41
N LYS A 106 -9.72 -16.83 -18.00
CA LYS A 106 -9.65 -16.67 -19.47
C LYS A 106 -8.24 -16.89 -20.03
N GLY A 107 -7.20 -16.66 -19.22
CA GLY A 107 -5.81 -16.82 -19.63
C GLY A 107 -5.07 -17.98 -18.95
N ASN A 108 -5.70 -18.70 -18.03
CA ASN A 108 -5.08 -19.74 -17.20
C ASN A 108 -3.85 -19.22 -16.42
N TYR A 109 -3.92 -17.98 -15.93
CA TYR A 109 -2.82 -17.37 -15.18
C TYR A 109 -2.77 -17.85 -13.73
N PRO A 110 -1.57 -18.02 -13.15
CA PRO A 110 -1.43 -18.30 -11.74
C PRO A 110 -1.91 -17.12 -10.88
N GLU A 111 -2.47 -17.43 -9.70
CA GLU A 111 -2.93 -16.40 -8.77
C GLU A 111 -1.79 -15.47 -8.36
N GLY A 112 -2.09 -14.18 -8.30
CA GLY A 112 -1.13 -13.17 -7.86
C GLY A 112 -0.11 -12.72 -8.90
N LEU A 113 -0.02 -13.35 -10.09
CA LEU A 113 0.97 -13.01 -11.13
C LEU A 113 1.06 -11.50 -11.39
N PHE A 114 -0.07 -10.85 -11.70
CA PHE A 114 -0.07 -9.42 -12.00
C PHE A 114 0.12 -8.56 -10.74
N ALA A 115 -0.38 -8.99 -9.58
CA ALA A 115 -0.28 -8.24 -8.33
C ALA A 115 1.12 -8.27 -7.69
N SER A 116 1.91 -9.32 -7.97
CA SER A 116 3.31 -9.44 -7.54
C SER A 116 4.26 -8.79 -8.54
N GLU A 117 4.09 -9.05 -9.83
CA GLU A 117 5.07 -8.65 -10.85
C GLU A 117 4.86 -7.23 -11.37
N CYS A 118 3.61 -6.74 -11.44
CA CYS A 118 3.30 -5.45 -12.07
C CYS A 118 3.18 -4.32 -11.04
N ARG A 119 4.33 -3.84 -10.58
CA ARG A 119 4.43 -2.67 -9.67
C ARG A 119 5.44 -1.66 -10.19
N GLU A 120 5.06 -0.39 -10.22
CA GLU A 120 5.93 0.73 -10.60
C GLU A 120 6.38 1.57 -9.40
N GLY A 121 5.75 1.35 -8.24
CA GLY A 121 6.09 2.02 -7.00
C GLY A 121 5.24 1.55 -5.83
N LYS A 122 5.20 2.36 -4.77
CA LYS A 122 4.39 2.07 -3.57
C LYS A 122 2.88 2.15 -3.82
N GLU A 123 2.49 3.02 -4.74
CA GLU A 123 1.10 3.24 -5.14
C GLU A 123 0.59 2.17 -6.14
N GLY A 124 1.39 1.15 -6.44
CA GLY A 124 1.01 0.07 -7.36
C GLY A 124 1.39 0.36 -8.80
N LEU A 125 0.42 0.23 -9.71
CA LEU A 125 0.59 0.36 -11.15
C LEU A 125 -0.06 1.66 -11.62
N ALA A 126 0.73 2.60 -12.15
CA ALA A 126 0.18 3.88 -12.56
C ALA A 126 -0.48 3.77 -13.95
N CYS A 127 -1.73 4.22 -14.05
CA CYS A 127 -2.39 4.38 -15.34
C CYS A 127 -1.96 5.70 -16.01
N PRO A 128 -1.76 5.71 -17.34
CA PRO A 128 -1.55 6.97 -18.04
C PRO A 128 -2.78 7.86 -17.85
N ALA A 129 -2.57 9.17 -17.79
CA ALA A 129 -3.67 10.13 -17.76
C ALA A 129 -4.59 9.84 -18.95
N ALA A 130 -5.91 9.78 -18.71
CA ALA A 130 -6.88 9.63 -19.76
C ALA A 130 -6.56 10.63 -20.88
N ALA A 131 -6.54 10.16 -22.13
CA ALA A 131 -6.40 11.06 -23.25
C ALA A 131 -7.49 12.13 -23.13
N PRO A 132 -7.18 13.42 -23.37
CA PRO A 132 -8.22 14.43 -23.38
C PRO A 132 -9.29 13.99 -24.39
N ASP A 133 -10.55 13.97 -23.95
CA ASP A 133 -11.68 13.75 -24.85
C ASP A 133 -11.53 14.67 -26.07
N PRO A 134 -11.84 14.21 -27.29
CA PRO A 134 -11.95 15.10 -28.44
C PRO A 134 -13.20 15.96 -28.25
N THR A 135 -13.08 16.97 -27.39
CA THR A 135 -14.06 18.02 -27.15
C THR A 135 -13.33 19.35 -27.28
N ASP A 136 -13.99 20.21 -28.03
CA ASP A 136 -13.50 21.42 -28.68
C ASP A 136 -12.53 22.29 -27.89
N ASP A 137 -11.53 22.80 -28.63
CA ASP A 137 -10.66 23.90 -28.25
C ASP A 137 -11.41 25.01 -27.52
N ALA A 138 -11.16 25.14 -26.22
CA ALA A 138 -11.35 26.38 -25.48
C ALA A 138 -10.18 26.56 -24.53
N SER A 139 -9.18 27.28 -25.02
CA SER A 139 -8.06 27.80 -24.26
C SER A 139 -8.57 28.70 -23.13
N THR A 140 -8.32 28.31 -21.87
CA THR A 140 -8.35 29.25 -20.75
C THR A 140 -7.23 28.88 -19.78
N GLY A 141 -6.11 29.60 -19.89
CA GLY A 141 -4.97 29.47 -19.01
C GLY A 141 -5.39 29.74 -17.56
N ARG A 142 -5.25 28.72 -16.70
CA ARG A 142 -5.31 28.90 -15.25
C ARG A 142 -3.89 28.95 -14.69
N VAL A 143 -3.54 30.15 -14.25
CA VAL A 143 -2.31 30.49 -13.54
C VAL A 143 -2.13 29.58 -12.33
N THR A 144 -1.01 28.86 -12.33
CA THR A 144 -0.51 28.05 -11.22
C THR A 144 -0.24 28.94 -10.01
N ARG A 145 -1.04 28.85 -8.96
CA ARG A 145 -0.73 29.50 -7.68
C ARG A 145 0.07 28.54 -6.81
N SER A 146 1.39 28.64 -6.95
CA SER A 146 2.38 28.00 -6.08
C SER A 146 2.18 28.49 -4.63
N PHE A 147 1.88 27.58 -3.71
CA PHE A 147 1.83 27.86 -2.27
C PHE A 147 2.75 26.86 -1.55
N PHE A 148 3.89 27.35 -1.09
CA PHE A 148 4.83 26.71 -0.16
C PHE A 148 5.37 27.81 0.78
N PRO A 149 5.85 27.48 2.00
CA PRO A 149 5.13 27.51 3.28
C PRO A 149 5.74 28.55 4.25
N PRO A 150 5.41 28.53 5.56
CA PRO A 150 6.54 28.57 6.49
C PRO A 150 6.41 27.58 7.67
N LEU A 151 7.45 26.74 7.80
CA LEU A 151 7.87 26.06 9.01
C LEU A 151 8.56 27.06 9.95
N ILE A 152 7.89 27.66 10.93
CA ILE A 152 8.54 28.20 12.13
C ILE A 152 7.51 28.19 13.27
N LEU A 153 7.76 27.40 14.32
CA LEU A 153 7.47 27.68 15.75
C LEU A 153 7.43 26.38 16.59
N VAL A 154 8.58 25.72 16.75
CA VAL A 154 8.81 24.83 17.91
C VAL A 154 10.24 25.03 18.39
N SER A 155 10.52 26.20 18.98
CA SER A 155 11.79 26.48 19.67
C SER A 155 11.58 27.08 21.07
N GLY A 156 10.34 27.18 21.55
CA GLY A 156 10.01 27.86 22.81
C GLY A 156 9.94 26.98 24.06
N PHE A 157 10.02 25.65 23.95
CA PHE A 157 9.70 24.76 25.07
C PHE A 157 10.93 24.24 25.87
N LEU A 158 12.15 24.43 25.37
CA LEU A 158 13.36 23.88 25.99
C LEU A 158 14.09 24.83 26.97
N LEU A 159 13.69 26.10 27.05
CA LEU A 159 14.30 27.08 27.97
C LEU A 159 13.54 27.25 29.29
N GLY A 160 12.34 26.66 29.43
CA GLY A 160 11.55 26.69 30.67
C GLY A 160 11.91 25.59 31.68
N PHE A 161 12.54 24.49 31.23
CA PHE A 161 12.92 23.37 32.10
C PHE A 161 14.35 23.47 32.68
N LEU A 162 15.14 24.46 32.26
CA LEU A 162 16.50 24.70 32.79
C LEU A 162 16.54 25.66 34.00
N PHE A 163 15.38 26.17 34.44
CA PHE A 163 15.29 27.11 35.57
C PHE A 163 14.14 26.81 36.55
N SER A 164 13.61 25.57 36.55
CA SER A 164 12.68 25.10 37.60
C SER A 164 13.21 23.88 38.32
#